data_AF-A0A960P3I0-F1
#
_entry.id   AF-A0A960P3I0-F1
#
_cell.length_a   1.000
_cell.length_b   1.000
_cell.length_c   1.000
_cell.angle_alpha   90.00
_cell.angle_beta   90.00
_cell.angle_gamma   90.00
#
_symmetry.space_group_name_H-M   'P 1'
#
loop_
_entity.id
_entity.type
_entity.pdbx_description
1 polymer ?
#
loop_
_entity_poly.entity_id
_entity_poly.type
_entity_poly.pdbx_seq_one_letter_code
_entity_poly.pdbx_strand_id
1 'polypeptide(L)' 'MALQTSDAFAAAAGDPDLLRPALGVEAQYLEAAFEEMESRFGSIEGYFEKGLELSDETLDALRAGLVRPAD' A
#
# COMPACT_ATOMS: atom_id res chain seq x y z
N MET A 1 -16.74 19.31 -21.68
CA MET A 1 -15.81 19.24 -20.53
C MET A 1 -14.72 18.25 -20.88
N ALA A 2 -13.62 18.72 -21.46
CA ALA A 2 -12.45 17.91 -21.77
C ALA A 2 -11.50 17.94 -20.57
N LEU A 3 -10.89 16.80 -20.24
CA LEU A 3 -9.80 16.64 -19.26
C LEU A 3 -8.80 17.81 -19.37
N GLN A 4 -8.76 18.69 -18.37
CA GLN A 4 -7.81 19.81 -18.30
C GLN A 4 -6.67 19.58 -17.29
N THR A 5 -6.40 18.34 -16.87
CA THR A 5 -5.53 18.10 -15.70
C THR A 5 -4.18 17.44 -16.00
N SER A 6 -3.97 16.84 -17.18
CA SER A 6 -2.68 16.20 -17.50
C SER A 6 -1.67 17.17 -18.12
N ASP A 7 -2.09 17.91 -19.14
CA ASP A 7 -1.15 18.67 -19.99
C ASP A 7 -0.57 19.91 -19.28
N ALA A 8 -1.36 20.56 -18.42
CA ALA A 8 -0.90 21.66 -17.59
C ALA A 8 0.08 21.21 -16.49
N PHE A 9 -0.09 19.99 -15.97
CA PHE A 9 0.83 19.38 -15.01
C PHE A 9 2.16 19.03 -15.68
N ALA A 10 2.12 18.40 -16.87
CA ALA A 10 3.32 18.07 -17.62
C ALA A 10 4.14 19.30 -18.02
N ALA A 11 3.49 20.41 -18.37
CA ALA A 11 4.16 21.66 -18.72
C ALA A 11 4.76 22.41 -17.52
N ALA A 12 4.19 22.26 -16.32
CA ALA A 12 4.67 22.90 -15.08
C ALA A 12 5.66 22.04 -14.27
N ALA A 13 5.67 20.72 -14.50
CA ALA A 13 6.36 19.71 -13.70
C ALA A 13 7.90 19.73 -13.76
N GLY A 14 8.51 20.42 -14.73
CA GLY A 14 9.94 20.24 -14.99
C GLY A 14 10.24 18.80 -15.42
N ASP A 15 11.51 18.40 -15.35
CA ASP A 15 11.94 17.04 -15.72
C ASP A 15 11.19 15.99 -14.86
N PRO A 16 10.39 15.09 -15.48
CA PRO A 16 9.64 14.05 -14.77
C PRO A 16 10.51 13.16 -13.86
N ASP A 17 11.79 13.03 -14.19
CA ASP A 17 12.73 12.25 -13.38
C ASP A 17 13.05 12.92 -12.03
N LEU A 18 12.86 14.25 -11.93
CA LEU A 18 12.99 14.98 -10.66
C LEU A 18 11.79 14.79 -9.73
N LEU A 19 10.62 14.43 -10.28
CA LEU A 19 9.41 14.18 -9.50
C LEU A 19 9.27 12.71 -9.09
N ARG A 20 9.97 11.81 -9.77
CA ARG A 20 9.92 10.35 -9.51
C ARG A 20 10.24 9.97 -8.06
N PRO A 21 11.23 10.58 -7.36
CA PRO A 21 11.47 10.25 -5.96
C PRO A 21 10.35 10.67 -5.00
N ALA A 22 9.56 11.68 -5.35
CA ALA A 22 8.51 12.23 -4.50
C ALA A 22 7.12 11.64 -4.79
N LEU A 23 6.86 11.24 -6.04
CA LEU A 23 5.55 10.77 -6.50
C LEU A 23 5.56 9.31 -6.95
N GLY A 24 6.74 8.69 -7.03
CA GLY A 24 6.90 7.29 -7.37
C GLY A 24 6.71 6.36 -6.18
N VAL A 25 6.54 5.08 -6.48
CA VAL A 25 6.61 4.00 -5.50
C VAL A 25 7.80 3.12 -5.84
N GLU A 26 8.56 2.73 -4.82
CA GLU A 26 9.68 1.81 -4.94
C GLU A 26 9.50 0.63 -3.99
N ALA A 27 9.98 -0.55 -4.39
CA ALA A 27 9.84 -1.78 -3.60
C ALA A 27 10.39 -1.62 -2.17
N GLN A 28 11.52 -0.92 -2.03
CA GLN A 28 12.18 -0.61 -0.76
C GLN A 28 11.25 0.07 0.27
N TYR A 29 10.22 0.81 -0.16
CA TYR A 29 9.27 1.44 0.77
C TYR A 29 8.37 0.41 1.44
N LEU A 30 7.95 -0.62 0.70
CA LEU A 30 7.17 -1.73 1.24
C LEU A 30 8.05 -2.66 2.08
N GLU A 31 9.28 -2.91 1.64
CA GLU A 31 10.25 -3.70 2.42
C GLU A 31 10.49 -3.08 3.80
N ALA A 32 10.77 -1.78 3.86
CA ALA A 32 10.93 -1.07 5.13
C ALA A 32 9.68 -1.14 6.01
N ALA A 33 8.48 -1.08 5.42
CA ALA A 33 7.23 -1.22 6.16
C ALA A 33 7.05 -2.64 6.72
N PHE A 34 7.44 -3.68 5.98
CA PHE A 34 7.39 -5.06 6.45
C PHE A 34 8.44 -5.33 7.54
N GLU A 35 9.65 -4.78 7.41
CA GLU A 35 10.69 -4.88 8.44
C GLU A 35 10.24 -4.25 9.76
N GLU A 36 9.65 -3.04 9.71
CA GLU A 36 9.11 -2.35 10.89
C GLU A 36 7.96 -3.15 11.52
N MET A 37 7.06 -3.70 10.69
CA MET A 37 5.99 -4.57 11.14
C MET A 37 6.54 -5.81 11.86
N GLU A 38 7.50 -6.51 11.26
CA GLU A 38 8.11 -7.70 11.86
C GLU A 38 8.87 -7.36 13.15
N SER A 39 9.59 -6.24 13.18
CA SER A 39 10.31 -5.75 14.36
C SER A 39 9.38 -5.49 15.56
N ARG A 40 8.21 -4.90 15.31
CA ARG A 40 7.27 -4.50 16.37
C ARG A 40 6.25 -5.55 16.76
N PHE A 41 5.84 -6.37 15.79
CA PHE A 41 4.69 -7.28 15.94
C PHE A 41 5.06 -8.75 15.73
N GLY A 42 6.28 -9.04 15.26
CA GLY A 42 6.85 -10.38 15.13
C GLY A 42 6.40 -11.16 13.90
N SER A 43 5.20 -10.91 13.40
CA SER A 43 4.70 -11.46 12.13
C SER A 43 3.57 -10.60 11.57
N ILE A 44 3.15 -10.91 10.34
CA ILE A 44 1.98 -10.29 9.72
C ILE A 44 0.69 -10.60 10.51
N GLU A 45 0.54 -11.81 11.04
CA GLU A 45 -0.57 -12.18 11.93
C GLU A 45 -0.52 -11.38 13.24
N GLY A 46 0.66 -11.27 13.85
CA GLY A 46 0.86 -10.45 15.04
C GLY A 46 0.52 -8.97 14.80
N TYR A 47 0.79 -8.45 13.61
CA TYR A 47 0.39 -7.09 13.23
C TYR A 47 -1.13 -6.96 13.08
N PHE A 48 -1.81 -7.92 12.47
CA PHE A 48 -3.26 -7.91 12.37
C PHE A 48 -3.95 -7.96 13.74
N GLU A 49 -3.51 -8.85 14.62
CA GLU A 49 -4.11 -9.03 15.93
C GLU A 49 -3.76 -7.89 16.90
N LYS A 50 -2.49 -7.48 16.98
CA LYS A 50 -2.00 -6.56 18.02
C LYS A 50 -1.79 -5.14 17.52
N GLY A 51 -1.45 -4.98 16.24
CA GLY A 51 -1.22 -3.67 15.63
C GLY A 51 -2.50 -3.03 15.10
N LEU A 52 -3.37 -3.83 14.49
CA LEU A 52 -4.65 -3.39 13.93
C LEU A 52 -5.86 -3.78 14.78
N GLU A 53 -5.65 -4.54 15.86
CA GLU A 53 -6.70 -4.98 16.80
C GLU A 53 -7.86 -5.72 16.13
N LEU A 54 -7.55 -6.50 15.09
CA LEU A 54 -8.54 -7.29 14.35
C LEU A 54 -8.83 -8.60 15.09
N SER A 55 -10.12 -8.92 15.23
CA SER A 55 -10.55 -10.22 15.73
C SER A 55 -10.44 -11.30 14.66
N ASP A 56 -10.36 -12.56 15.09
CA ASP A 56 -10.41 -13.73 14.20
C ASP A 56 -11.65 -13.71 13.30
N GLU A 57 -12.81 -13.36 13.86
CA GLU A 57 -14.07 -13.23 13.12
C GLU A 57 -13.96 -12.19 11.99
N THR A 58 -13.28 -11.07 12.24
CA THR A 58 -13.06 -10.03 11.21
C THR A 58 -12.10 -10.53 10.13
N LEU A 59 -11.02 -11.20 10.51
CA LEU A 59 -10.05 -11.75 9.56
C LEU A 59 -10.67 -12.84 8.67
N ASP A 60 -11.53 -13.69 9.24
CA ASP A 60 -12.24 -14.73 8.49
C ASP A 60 -13.25 -14.13 7.51
N ALA A 61 -14.00 -13.10 7.93
CA ALA A 61 -14.90 -12.37 7.04
C ALA A 61 -14.13 -11.70 5.88
N LEU A 62 -12.97 -11.09 6.16
CA LEU A 62 -12.11 -10.50 5.13
C LEU A 62 -11.60 -11.56 4.14
N ARG A 63 -11.12 -12.72 4.63
CA ARG A 63 -10.67 -13.81 3.75
C ARG A 63 -11.80 -14.31 2.85
N ALA A 64 -12.99 -14.52 3.41
CA ALA A 64 -14.16 -14.95 2.64
C ALA A 64 -14.57 -13.91 1.58
N GLY A 65 -14.39 -12.61 1.85
CA GLY A 65 -14.76 -11.53 0.93
C GLY A 65 -13.70 -11.20 -0.13
N LEU A 66 -12.41 -11.48 0.13
CA LEU A 66 -11.30 -11.03 -0.72
C LEU A 66 -10.59 -12.16 -1.48
N VAL A 67 -10.77 -13.41 -1.06
CA VAL A 67 -10.18 -14.57 -1.76
C VAL A 67 -11.22 -15.19 -2.66
N ARG A 68 -10.88 -15.35 -3.94
CA ARG A 68 -11.68 -16.13 -4.88
C ARG A 68 -11.34 -17.62 -4.70
N PRO A 69 -12.32 -18.54 -4.69
CA PRO A 69 -12.04 -19.97 -4.71
C PRO A 69 -11.16 -20.32 -5.91
N ALA A 70 -10.20 -21.21 -5.73
CA ALA A 70 -9.45 -21.78 -6.85
C ALA A 70 -10.38 -22.75 -7.63
N ASP A 71 -10.35 -22.67 -8.96
CA ASP A 71 -11.02 -23.61 -9.88
C ASP A 71 -10.31 -24.98 -9.90
#